data_AF-A0A7W7DDD2-F1
#
_entry.id   AF-A0A7W7DDD2-F1
#
_cell.length_a   1.000
_cell.length_b   1.000
_cell.length_c   1.000
_cell.angle_alpha   90.00
_cell.angle_beta   90.00
_cell.angle_gamma   90.00
#
_symmetry.space_group_name_H-M   'P 1'
#
loop_
_entity.id
_entity.type
_entity.pdbx_description
1 polymer ?
#
loop_
_entity_poly.entity_id
_entity_poly.type
_entity_poly.pdbx_seq_one_letter_code
_entity_poly.pdbx_strand_id
1 'polypeptide(L)'
;MTIADILRDMSGVWEGTYTVLDPHGALVERFASRQEGLMEGTDWTEKVVYLREGQEPAARHYRAVVDGDDVRFIDDEMWGTTGRAGDQAIVFTFGWNARPQERIVEMSMPQGDYRTRLWQHFEDGELSRLTLIEERRVPGAAPERWYVPSSG
;
A
#
# COMPACT_ATOMS: atom_id res chain seq x y z
N MET A 1 15.54 12.75 -3.30
CA MET A 1 14.13 12.35 -3.14
C MET A 1 14.05 11.46 -1.90
N THR A 2 13.19 11.84 -0.97
CA THR A 2 12.88 11.10 0.27
C THR A 2 11.62 10.25 0.11
N ILE A 3 11.32 9.37 1.07
CA ILE A 3 10.03 8.65 1.09
C ILE A 3 8.85 9.63 1.14
N ALA A 4 8.96 10.72 1.91
CA ALA A 4 7.95 11.78 1.95
C ALA A 4 7.69 12.39 0.56
N ASP A 5 8.74 12.63 -0.24
CA ASP A 5 8.59 13.15 -1.60
C ASP A 5 7.86 12.15 -2.50
N ILE A 6 8.23 10.87 -2.44
CA ILE A 6 7.58 9.82 -3.24
C ILE A 6 6.11 9.66 -2.85
N LEU A 7 5.79 9.67 -1.55
CA LEU A 7 4.40 9.56 -1.08
C LEU A 7 3.55 10.79 -1.44
N ARG A 8 4.14 11.99 -1.49
CA ARG A 8 3.46 13.16 -2.06
C ARG A 8 3.13 12.96 -3.53
N ASP A 9 4.08 12.46 -4.33
CA ASP A 9 3.84 12.16 -5.74
C ASP A 9 2.80 11.03 -5.93
N MET A 10 2.77 10.05 -5.00
CA MET A 10 1.78 8.98 -4.97
C MET A 10 0.41 9.39 -4.44
N SER A 11 0.27 10.57 -3.83
CA SER A 11 -1.01 11.06 -3.31
C SER A 11 -2.01 11.21 -4.46
N GLY A 12 -3.24 10.74 -4.27
CA GLY A 12 -4.29 10.72 -5.28
C GLY A 12 -5.12 9.44 -5.22
N VAL A 13 -6.02 9.33 -6.18
CA VAL A 13 -6.87 8.16 -6.37
C VAL A 13 -6.31 7.30 -7.50
N TRP A 14 -6.25 6.01 -7.25
CA TRP A 14 -5.70 5.00 -8.13
C TRP A 14 -6.70 3.86 -8.29
N GLU A 15 -6.91 3.42 -9.52
CA GLU A 15 -7.74 2.26 -9.83
C GLU A 15 -6.94 1.25 -10.63
N GLY A 16 -7.16 -0.02 -10.34
CA GLY A 16 -6.27 -1.05 -10.83
C GLY A 16 -6.80 -2.46 -10.66
N THR A 17 -5.90 -3.40 -10.93
CA THR A 17 -6.16 -4.82 -10.73
C THR A 17 -5.29 -5.38 -9.63
N TYR A 18 -5.91 -6.09 -8.70
CA TYR A 18 -5.27 -6.87 -7.65
C TYR A 18 -5.17 -8.33 -8.12
N THR A 19 -3.95 -8.82 -8.34
CA THR A 19 -3.70 -10.18 -8.81
C THR A 19 -2.95 -10.96 -7.74
N VAL A 20 -3.51 -12.06 -7.29
CA VAL A 20 -2.90 -12.98 -6.34
C VAL A 20 -2.40 -14.21 -7.07
N LEU A 21 -1.12 -14.53 -6.87
CA LEU A 21 -0.49 -15.72 -7.42
C LEU A 21 0.00 -16.62 -6.29
N ASP A 22 0.02 -17.92 -6.53
CA ASP A 22 0.75 -18.86 -5.68
C ASP A 22 2.28 -18.65 -5.82
N PRO A 23 3.12 -19.33 -5.00
CA PRO A 23 4.57 -19.20 -5.07
C PRO A 23 5.20 -19.63 -6.42
N HIS A 24 4.47 -20.40 -7.23
CA HIS A 24 4.91 -20.89 -8.53
C HIS A 24 4.39 -20.01 -9.69
N GLY A 25 3.64 -18.96 -9.39
CA GLY A 25 3.10 -18.01 -10.35
C GLY A 25 1.74 -18.40 -10.94
N ALA A 26 1.09 -19.45 -10.44
CA ALA A 26 -0.26 -19.78 -10.87
C ALA A 26 -1.27 -18.76 -10.31
N LEU A 27 -2.26 -18.40 -11.13
CA LEU A 27 -3.30 -17.46 -10.72
C LEU A 27 -4.20 -18.07 -9.64
N VAL A 28 -4.29 -17.41 -8.50
CA VAL A 28 -5.21 -17.77 -7.40
C VAL A 28 -6.46 -16.91 -7.45
N GLU A 29 -6.30 -15.60 -7.57
CA GLU A 29 -7.41 -14.65 -7.58
C GLU A 29 -7.07 -13.40 -8.39
N ARG A 30 -8.07 -12.79 -9.04
CA ARG A 30 -7.92 -11.50 -9.73
C ARG A 30 -9.20 -10.70 -9.60
N PHE A 31 -9.09 -9.45 -9.16
CA PHE A 31 -10.24 -8.56 -9.00
C PHE A 31 -9.82 -7.09 -9.06
N ALA A 32 -10.79 -6.19 -9.20
CA ALA A 32 -10.52 -4.75 -9.26
C ALA A 32 -10.23 -4.20 -7.85
N SER A 33 -9.39 -3.18 -7.78
CA SER A 33 -9.13 -2.46 -6.53
C SER A 33 -9.04 -0.96 -6.78
N ARG A 34 -9.38 -0.20 -5.75
CA ARG A 34 -9.24 1.25 -5.72
C ARG A 34 -8.43 1.64 -4.49
N GLN A 35 -7.46 2.51 -4.65
CA GLN A 35 -6.60 2.99 -3.58
C GLN A 35 -6.53 4.51 -3.58
N GLU A 36 -6.65 5.08 -2.40
CA GLU A 36 -6.68 6.51 -2.19
C GLU A 36 -5.61 6.85 -1.17
N GLY A 37 -4.59 7.60 -1.59
CA GLY A 37 -3.48 8.03 -0.73
C GLY A 37 -3.48 9.55 -0.59
N LEU A 38 -3.22 10.06 0.60
CA LEU A 38 -3.19 11.49 0.87
C LEU A 38 -2.09 11.82 1.87
N MET A 39 -1.14 12.66 1.44
CA MET A 39 -0.16 13.32 2.30
C MET A 39 -0.63 14.74 2.66
N GLU A 40 -0.80 15.03 3.94
CA GLU A 40 -1.07 16.37 4.48
C GLU A 40 -0.02 16.72 5.55
N GLY A 41 0.93 17.58 5.21
CA GLY A 41 2.09 17.84 6.07
C GLY A 41 2.98 16.60 6.20
N THR A 42 3.04 16.04 7.41
CA THR A 42 3.71 14.76 7.72
C THR A 42 2.73 13.61 7.92
N ASP A 43 1.42 13.85 7.88
CA ASP A 43 0.42 12.80 8.00
C ASP A 43 0.15 12.16 6.63
N TRP A 44 0.37 10.85 6.55
CA TRP A 44 -0.04 10.02 5.43
C TRP A 44 -1.28 9.21 5.82
N THR A 45 -2.31 9.26 4.97
CA THR A 45 -3.47 8.37 5.07
C THR A 45 -3.66 7.61 3.78
N GLU A 46 -4.09 6.36 3.92
CA GLU A 46 -4.42 5.50 2.81
C GLU A 46 -5.74 4.77 3.06
N LYS A 47 -6.55 4.67 2.02
CA LYS A 47 -7.74 3.81 1.96
C LYS A 47 -7.61 2.86 0.78
N VAL A 48 -7.77 1.56 1.03
CA VAL A 48 -7.81 0.52 0.00
C VAL A 48 -9.20 -0.09 -0.04
N VAL A 49 -9.78 -0.19 -1.23
CA VAL A 49 -11.09 -0.81 -1.48
C VAL A 49 -10.92 -1.98 -2.44
N TYR A 50 -11.30 -3.17 -1.98
CA TYR A 50 -11.27 -4.40 -2.77
C TYR A 50 -12.65 -4.66 -3.38
N LEU A 51 -12.71 -4.83 -4.71
CA LEU A 51 -13.94 -4.97 -5.50
C LEU A 51 -14.01 -6.37 -6.10
N ARG A 52 -14.30 -7.36 -5.25
CA ARG A 52 -14.49 -8.76 -5.66
C ARG A 52 -15.88 -8.96 -6.26
N GLU A 53 -15.96 -9.71 -7.34
CA GLU A 53 -17.24 -10.02 -7.98
C GLU A 53 -18.16 -10.80 -7.02
N GLY A 54 -19.42 -10.39 -6.93
CA GLY A 54 -20.41 -11.03 -6.08
C GLY A 54 -20.23 -10.78 -4.58
N GLN A 55 -19.33 -9.89 -4.17
CA GLN A 55 -19.10 -9.51 -2.78
C GLN A 55 -19.28 -8.00 -2.58
N GLU A 56 -19.69 -7.60 -1.38
CA GLU A 56 -19.69 -6.20 -1.00
C GLU A 56 -18.24 -5.64 -0.97
N PRO A 57 -18.02 -4.38 -1.37
CA PRO A 57 -16.71 -3.75 -1.30
C PRO A 57 -16.12 -3.79 0.11
N ALA A 58 -14.88 -4.28 0.23
CA ALA A 58 -14.18 -4.33 1.51
C ALA A 58 -13.15 -3.20 1.58
N ALA A 59 -13.28 -2.32 2.58
CA ALA A 59 -12.37 -1.20 2.79
C ALA A 59 -11.38 -1.45 3.94
N ARG A 60 -10.14 -0.97 3.78
CA ARG A 60 -9.09 -0.88 4.80
C ARG A 60 -8.54 0.54 4.85
N HIS A 61 -8.20 1.00 6.03
CA HIS A 61 -7.66 2.34 6.27
C HIS A 61 -6.32 2.19 6.99
N TYR A 62 -5.31 2.93 6.53
CA TYR A 62 -3.97 2.93 7.09
C TYR A 62 -3.50 4.35 7.32
N ARG A 63 -2.71 4.54 8.38
CA ARG A 63 -2.12 5.84 8.69
C ARG A 63 -0.65 5.69 9.03
N ALA A 64 0.15 6.66 8.62
CA ALA A 64 1.53 6.81 9.04
C ALA A 64 1.87 8.30 9.27
N VAL A 65 2.86 8.55 10.12
CA VAL A 65 3.56 9.83 10.16
C VAL A 65 4.87 9.66 9.38
N VAL A 66 5.13 10.57 8.45
CA VAL A 66 6.24 10.51 7.50
C VAL A 66 7.03 11.81 7.56
N ASP A 67 8.30 11.72 7.94
CA ASP A 67 9.24 12.86 7.99
C ASP A 67 10.53 12.50 7.25
N GLY A 68 10.69 13.02 6.03
CA GLY A 68 11.78 12.64 5.13
C GLY A 68 11.73 11.15 4.80
N ASP A 69 12.70 10.39 5.29
CA ASP A 69 12.78 8.93 5.13
C ASP A 69 12.29 8.16 6.37
N ASP A 70 11.96 8.85 7.47
CA ASP A 70 11.39 8.21 8.65
C ASP A 70 9.88 8.01 8.47
N VAL A 71 9.43 6.78 8.64
CA VAL A 71 8.02 6.39 8.53
C VAL A 71 7.61 5.63 9.77
N ARG A 72 6.59 6.16 10.45
CA ARG A 72 6.00 5.54 11.63
C ARG A 72 4.54 5.23 11.36
N PHE A 73 4.23 3.95 11.22
CA PHE A 73 2.85 3.46 11.13
C PHE A 73 2.10 3.77 12.42
N ILE A 74 0.86 4.24 12.29
CA ILE A 74 -0.05 4.53 13.40
C ILE A 74 -1.13 3.46 13.39
N ASP A 75 -0.79 2.30 13.92
CA ASP A 75 -1.62 1.10 13.93
C ASP A 75 -1.21 0.25 15.15
N ASP A 76 -2.18 -0.33 15.86
CA ASP A 76 -1.96 -1.22 17.00
C ASP A 76 -2.00 -2.70 16.62
N GLU A 77 -2.57 -3.04 15.47
CA GLU A 77 -2.65 -4.40 14.92
C GLU A 77 -1.46 -4.73 14.03
N MET A 78 -0.91 -3.74 13.34
CA MET A 78 0.12 -3.89 12.33
C MET A 78 1.44 -3.23 12.75
N TRP A 79 2.56 -3.87 12.43
CA TRP A 79 3.88 -3.25 12.48
C TRP A 79 4.40 -3.03 11.06
N GLY A 80 5.29 -2.07 10.87
CA GLY A 80 5.93 -1.87 9.58
C GLY A 80 7.22 -1.08 9.67
N THR A 81 8.06 -1.27 8.65
CA THR A 81 9.26 -0.49 8.40
C THR A 81 9.34 -0.17 6.92
N THR A 82 10.06 0.90 6.59
CA THR A 82 10.25 1.34 5.21
C THR A 82 11.71 1.48 4.87
N GLY A 83 12.02 1.27 3.60
CA GLY A 83 13.30 1.59 3.01
C GLY A 83 13.12 2.11 1.59
N ARG A 84 14.22 2.53 0.98
CA ARG A 84 14.25 2.95 -0.43
C ARG A 84 15.13 2.01 -1.23
N ALA A 85 14.68 1.68 -2.44
CA ALA A 85 15.53 1.10 -3.48
C ALA A 85 16.04 2.24 -4.36
N GLY A 86 17.04 2.97 -3.85
CA GLY A 86 17.54 4.19 -4.46
C GLY A 86 16.42 5.24 -4.61
N ASP A 87 16.22 5.66 -5.85
CA ASP A 87 15.22 6.61 -6.34
C ASP A 87 14.13 5.92 -7.18
N GLN A 88 14.15 4.59 -7.26
CA GLN A 88 13.21 3.81 -8.09
C GLN A 88 11.95 3.36 -7.34
N ALA A 89 12.08 2.98 -6.07
CA ALA A 89 10.98 2.36 -5.33
C ALA A 89 11.02 2.67 -3.83
N ILE A 90 9.84 2.63 -3.20
CA ILE A 90 9.71 2.45 -1.76
C ILE A 90 9.55 0.95 -1.50
N VAL A 91 10.27 0.45 -0.50
CA VAL A 91 10.10 -0.90 0.03
C VAL A 91 9.39 -0.80 1.38
N PHE A 92 8.25 -1.44 1.51
CA PHE A 92 7.51 -1.58 2.76
C PHE A 92 7.68 -3.01 3.27
N THR A 93 8.06 -3.18 4.52
CA THR A 93 8.00 -4.47 5.20
C THR A 93 7.04 -4.37 6.35
N PHE A 94 5.98 -5.18 6.37
CA PHE A 94 4.95 -5.10 7.40
C PHE A 94 4.36 -6.46 7.70
N GLY A 95 3.64 -6.56 8.82
CA GLY A 95 2.97 -7.76 9.26
C GLY A 95 2.01 -7.48 10.41
N TRP A 96 1.30 -8.52 10.86
CA TRP A 96 0.29 -8.39 11.90
C TRP A 96 0.79 -8.94 13.24
N ASN A 97 0.54 -8.20 14.32
CA ASN A 97 0.92 -8.60 15.68
C ASN A 97 0.25 -9.93 16.10
N ALA A 98 -0.99 -10.16 15.67
CA ALA A 98 -1.73 -11.39 15.97
C ALA A 98 -1.30 -12.61 15.12
N ARG A 99 -0.53 -12.38 14.04
CA ARG A 99 -0.07 -13.42 13.10
C ARG A 99 1.41 -13.22 12.81
N PRO A 100 2.29 -13.38 13.83
CA PRO A 100 3.70 -13.00 13.74
C PRO A 100 4.51 -13.85 12.75
N GLN A 101 4.00 -15.02 12.36
CA GLN A 101 4.57 -15.85 11.30
C GLN A 101 4.38 -15.23 9.90
N GLU A 102 3.43 -14.31 9.74
CA GLU A 102 3.14 -13.65 8.47
C GLU A 102 3.92 -12.34 8.33
N ARG A 103 4.52 -12.15 7.17
CA ARG A 103 5.22 -10.92 6.77
C ARG A 103 4.97 -10.64 5.30
N ILE A 104 4.83 -9.36 4.96
CA ILE A 104 4.81 -8.89 3.58
C ILE A 104 6.02 -8.00 3.33
N VAL A 105 6.67 -8.21 2.19
CA VAL A 105 7.62 -7.26 1.61
C VAL A 105 7.01 -6.72 0.32
N GLU A 106 6.63 -5.46 0.35
CA GLU A 106 6.07 -4.73 -0.79
C GLU A 106 7.13 -3.83 -1.42
N MET A 107 7.23 -3.87 -2.75
CA MET A 107 7.97 -2.89 -3.54
C MET A 107 6.97 -2.08 -4.37
N SER A 108 6.92 -0.77 -4.11
CA SER A 108 6.04 0.19 -4.79
C SER A 108 6.86 1.07 -5.74
N MET A 109 6.51 1.03 -7.02
CA MET A 109 7.20 1.75 -8.11
C MET A 109 6.23 2.69 -8.83
N PRO A 110 6.09 3.95 -8.38
CA PRO A 110 5.30 4.95 -9.09
C PRO A 110 6.05 5.58 -10.25
N GLN A 111 5.36 5.79 -11.38
CA GLN A 111 5.87 6.52 -12.54
C GLN A 111 4.75 7.35 -13.18
N GLY A 112 4.63 8.62 -12.75
CA GLY A 112 3.60 9.54 -13.23
C GLY A 112 2.19 9.08 -12.83
N ASP A 113 1.38 8.73 -13.82
CA ASP A 113 0.00 8.26 -13.66
C ASP A 113 -0.15 6.73 -13.74
N TYR A 114 0.97 6.03 -13.70
CA TYR A 114 1.03 4.57 -13.66
C TYR A 114 1.88 4.12 -12.47
N ARG A 115 1.47 3.06 -11.79
CA ARG A 115 2.29 2.46 -10.74
C ARG A 115 2.07 0.96 -10.66
N THR A 116 3.09 0.28 -10.19
CA THR A 116 3.01 -1.13 -9.86
C THR A 116 3.45 -1.36 -8.43
N ARG A 117 2.82 -2.34 -7.78
CA ARG A 117 3.21 -2.80 -6.45
C ARG A 117 3.33 -4.31 -6.48
N LEU A 118 4.45 -4.82 -6.00
CA LEU A 118 4.73 -6.24 -5.92
C LEU A 118 4.89 -6.62 -4.45
N TRP A 119 4.06 -7.53 -3.97
CA TRP A 119 4.10 -8.02 -2.60
C TRP A 119 4.60 -9.45 -2.61
N GLN A 120 5.63 -9.72 -1.82
CA GLN A 120 6.04 -11.05 -1.44
C GLN A 120 5.48 -11.35 -0.06
N HIS A 121 4.62 -12.35 0.04
CA HIS A 121 4.06 -12.82 1.29
C HIS A 121 4.91 -13.97 1.81
N PHE A 122 5.29 -13.89 3.07
CA PHE A 122 6.03 -14.91 3.77
C PHE A 122 5.21 -15.46 4.93
N GLU A 123 5.19 -16.77 5.08
CA GLU A 123 4.66 -17.49 6.23
C GLU A 123 5.77 -18.41 6.76
N ASP A 124 6.08 -18.31 8.05
CA ASP A 124 7.16 -19.08 8.69
C ASP A 124 8.53 -18.95 7.99
N GLY A 125 8.76 -17.81 7.33
CA GLY A 125 10.00 -17.51 6.60
C GLY A 125 10.04 -18.03 5.16
N GLU A 126 9.01 -18.74 4.70
CA GLU A 126 8.90 -19.25 3.33
C GLU A 126 7.93 -18.40 2.50
N LEU A 127 8.19 -18.29 1.19
CA LEU A 127 7.30 -17.57 0.27
C LEU A 127 5.97 -18.32 0.15
N SER A 128 4.87 -17.72 0.59
CA SER A 128 3.54 -18.33 0.54
C SER A 128 2.69 -17.84 -0.63
N ARG A 129 2.95 -16.61 -1.12
CA ARG A 129 2.13 -15.97 -2.17
C ARG A 129 2.83 -14.76 -2.75
N LEU A 130 2.45 -14.41 -3.98
CA LEU A 130 2.76 -13.13 -4.58
C LEU A 130 1.48 -12.32 -4.80
N THR A 131 1.58 -10.99 -4.68
CA THR A 131 0.53 -10.10 -5.17
C THR A 131 1.13 -9.08 -6.13
N LEU A 132 0.56 -9.02 -7.33
CA LEU A 132 0.86 -8.00 -8.32
C LEU A 132 -0.32 -7.04 -8.40
N ILE A 133 -0.04 -5.76 -8.22
CA ILE A 133 -1.03 -4.70 -8.28
C ILE A 133 -0.59 -3.71 -9.35
N GLU A 134 -1.41 -3.54 -10.37
CA GLU A 134 -1.19 -2.58 -11.45
C GLU A 134 -2.29 -1.52 -11.40
N GLU A 135 -1.90 -0.26 -11.31
CA GLU A 135 -2.82 0.85 -11.05
C GLU A 135 -2.56 2.03 -11.97
N ARG A 136 -3.63 2.75 -12.29
CA ARG A 136 -3.61 4.03 -12.99
C ARG A 136 -4.26 5.10 -12.14
N ARG A 137 -3.70 6.30 -12.19
CA ARG A 137 -4.28 7.46 -11.51
C ARG A 137 -5.63 7.80 -12.14
N VAL A 138 -6.61 8.14 -11.32
CA VAL A 138 -7.92 8.63 -11.74
C VAL A 138 -7.88 10.17 -11.80
N PRO A 139 -7.88 10.79 -13.00
CA PRO A 139 -7.75 12.24 -13.12
C PRO A 139 -8.92 12.98 -12.47
N GLY A 140 -8.62 14.03 -11.71
CA GLY A 140 -9.62 14.88 -11.06
C GLY A 140 -10.31 14.26 -9.84
N ALA A 141 -10.04 12.99 -9.51
CA ALA A 141 -10.55 12.38 -8.29
C ALA A 141 -9.70 12.77 -7.07
N ALA A 142 -10.37 13.01 -5.95
CA ALA A 142 -9.74 13.36 -4.68
C ALA A 142 -9.85 12.17 -3.71
N PRO A 143 -8.78 11.87 -2.94
CA PRO A 143 -8.86 10.92 -1.83
C PRO A 143 -9.90 11.35 -0.80
N GLU A 144 -10.57 10.38 -0.19
CA GLU A 144 -11.42 10.63 0.97
C GLU A 144 -10.58 11.10 2.17
N ARG A 145 -11.00 12.21 2.80
CA ARG A 145 -10.48 12.64 4.10
C ARG A 145 -11.28 12.00 5.22
N TRP A 146 -10.83 10.82 5.67
CA TRP A 146 -11.43 10.09 6.78
C TRP A 146 -10.73 10.35 8.12
N TYR A 147 -9.54 10.96 8.11
CA TYR A 147 -8.80 11.39 9.28
C TYR A 147 -8.53 12.89 9.20
N VAL A 148 -8.63 13.57 10.34
CA VAL A 148 -8.19 14.96 10.50
C VAL A 148 -7.25 14.97 11.69
N PRO A 149 -5.98 15.40 11.53
CA PRO A 149 -5.08 15.55 12.65
C PRO A 149 -5.69 16.49 13.69
N SER A 150 -5.66 16.09 14.96
CA SER A 150 -5.99 17.00 16.05
C SER A 150 -5.02 18.18 15.97
N SER A 151 -5.52 19.41 15.86
CA SER A 151 -4.69 20.61 15.97
C SER A 151 -3.95 20.55 17.31
N GLY A 152 -2.65 20.27 17.29
CA GLY A 152 -1.78 20.37 18.45
C GLY A 152 -1.56 21.82 18.86
#